data_AF-A0A2H5XB01-F1
#
_entry.id   AF-A0A2H5XB01-F1
#
_cell.length_a   1.000
_cell.length_b   1.000
_cell.length_c   1.000
_cell.angle_alpha   90.00
_cell.angle_beta   90.00
_cell.angle_gamma   90.00
#
_symmetry.space_group_name_H-M   'P 1'
#
loop_
_entity.id
_entity.type
_entity.pdbx_description
1 polymer ?
#
loop_
_entity_poly.entity_id
_entity_poly.type
_entity_poly.pdbx_seq_one_letter_code
_entity_poly.pdbx_strand_id
1 'polypeptide(L)' 'MSEWMVVLTGLPSEIAAAQSWLNANGVPTFVRDADPYTGTKSLLVPASQLDRARKLLQALLTADWDGGETGGEAEQE' A
#
# COMPACT_ATOMS: atom_id res chain seq x y z
N MET A 1 1.11 10.20 23.14
CA MET A 1 -0.01 9.47 22.50
C MET A 1 0.49 9.04 21.13
N SER A 2 0.40 7.77 20.77
CA SER A 2 0.80 7.33 19.42
C SER A 2 -0.24 7.83 18.42
N GLU A 3 0.13 8.84 17.66
CA GLU A 3 -0.74 9.44 16.64
C GLU A 3 -0.83 8.49 15.44
N TRP A 4 -2.05 8.16 15.02
CA TRP A 4 -2.31 7.28 13.88
C TRP A 4 -2.72 8.13 12.68
N MET A 5 -1.99 7.97 11.57
CA MET A 5 -2.17 8.73 10.35
C MET A 5 -2.76 7.86 9.26
N VAL A 6 -3.76 8.38 8.53
CA VAL A 6 -4.36 7.71 7.37
C VAL A 6 -3.36 7.73 6.22
N VAL A 7 -3.07 6.56 5.65
CA VAL A 7 -2.15 6.40 4.51
C VAL A 7 -2.84 6.00 3.21
N LEU A 8 -3.98 5.32 3.31
CA LEU A 8 -4.75 4.84 2.18
C LEU A 8 -6.22 4.79 2.56
N THR A 9 -7.11 5.18 1.66
CA THR A 9 -8.56 4.98 1.78
C THR A 9 -9.05 4.42 0.47
N GLY A 10 -9.83 3.34 0.52
CA GLY A 10 -10.25 2.63 -0.68
C GLY A 10 -11.19 1.46 -0.37
N LEU A 11 -11.34 0.57 -1.35
CA LEU A 11 -12.17 -0.62 -1.20
C LEU A 11 -11.56 -1.58 -0.16
N PRO A 12 -12.37 -2.37 0.55
CA PRO A 12 -11.88 -3.31 1.56
C PRO A 12 -10.82 -4.28 1.02
N SER A 13 -10.93 -4.70 -0.25
CA SER A 13 -9.94 -5.56 -0.91
C SER A 13 -8.58 -4.87 -1.09
N GLU A 14 -8.57 -3.60 -1.51
CA GLU A 14 -7.34 -2.81 -1.67
C GLU A 14 -6.68 -2.56 -0.31
N ILE A 15 -7.49 -2.21 0.70
CA ILE A 15 -7.03 -2.01 2.07
C ILE A 15 -6.44 -3.30 2.65
N ALA A 16 -7.06 -4.46 2.42
CA ALA A 16 -6.56 -5.75 2.90
C ALA A 16 -5.21 -6.13 2.25
N ALA A 17 -5.03 -5.85 0.95
CA ALA A 17 -3.76 -6.07 0.25
C ALA A 17 -2.65 -5.16 0.80
N ALA A 18 -2.92 -3.86 0.90
CA ALA A 18 -1.99 -2.87 1.46
C ALA A 18 -1.65 -3.17 2.93
N GLN A 19 -2.65 -3.55 3.73
CA GLN A 19 -2.47 -3.97 5.12
C GLN A 19 -1.53 -5.18 5.21
N SER A 20 -1.78 -6.21 4.42
CA SER A 20 -0.95 -7.44 4.44
C SER A 20 0.49 -7.14 4.07
N TRP A 21 0.71 -6.33 3.02
CA TRP A 21 2.04 -5.92 2.58
C TRP A 21 2.79 -5.12 3.66
N LEU A 22 2.13 -4.16 4.30
CA LEU A 22 2.74 -3.34 5.36
C LEU A 22 3.07 -4.18 6.60
N ASN A 23 2.17 -5.06 7.04
CA ASN A 23 2.44 -5.95 8.17
C ASN A 23 3.60 -6.90 7.88
N ALA A 24 3.68 -7.47 6.67
CA ALA A 24 4.79 -8.34 6.27
C ALA A 24 6.15 -7.61 6.33
N ASN A 25 6.16 -6.29 6.12
CA ASN A 25 7.34 -5.43 6.21
C ASN A 25 7.57 -4.85 7.62
N GLY A 26 6.83 -5.31 8.63
CA GLY A 26 6.98 -4.89 10.03
C GLY A 26 6.38 -3.52 10.34
N VAL A 27 5.46 -3.02 9.51
CA VAL A 27 4.72 -1.78 9.78
C VAL A 27 3.35 -2.13 10.36
N PRO A 28 3.10 -1.82 11.65
CA PRO A 28 1.80 -2.06 12.25
C PRO A 28 0.76 -1.14 11.60
N THR A 29 -0.41 -1.69 11.33
CA THR A 29 -1.50 -1.01 10.63
C THR A 29 -2.81 -1.20 11.39
N PHE A 30 -3.71 -0.24 11.21
CA PHE A 30 -5.05 -0.28 11.77
C PHE A 30 -6.06 0.06 10.68
N VAL A 31 -7.13 -0.71 10.56
CA VAL A 31 -8.19 -0.45 9.58
C VAL A 31 -9.37 0.16 10.29
N ARG A 32 -9.89 1.26 9.73
CA ARG A 32 -11.10 1.93 10.21
C ARG A 32 -12.10 2.04 9.07
N ASP A 33 -13.39 1.83 9.36
CA ASP A 33 -14.43 2.16 8.40
C ASP A 33 -14.43 3.67 8.14
N ALA A 34 -14.33 4.04 6.86
CA ALA A 34 -14.22 5.43 6.43
C ALA A 34 -15.61 5.99 6.12
N ASP A 35 -16.36 5.27 5.29
CA ASP A 35 -17.68 5.70 4.87
C ASP A 35 -18.67 4.51 4.77
N PRO A 36 -19.78 4.52 5.53
CA PRO A 36 -20.74 3.43 5.51
C PRO A 36 -21.56 3.36 4.21
N TYR A 37 -21.64 4.47 3.47
CA TYR A 37 -22.40 4.54 2.21
C TYR A 37 -21.64 4.00 1.01
N THR A 38 -20.30 4.17 1.01
CA THR A 38 -19.43 3.67 -0.06
C THR A 38 -18.80 2.31 0.28
N GLY A 39 -18.88 1.89 1.55
CA GLY A 39 -18.22 0.68 2.03
C GLY A 39 -16.69 0.79 2.05
N THR A 40 -16.16 2.00 1.96
CA THR A 40 -14.71 2.24 1.93
C THR A 40 -14.12 2.16 3.33
N LYS A 41 -12.86 1.70 3.36
CA LYS A 41 -12.07 1.59 4.59
C LYS A 41 -10.83 2.47 4.47
N SER A 42 -10.38 2.99 5.61
CA SER A 42 -9.13 3.71 5.74
C SER A 42 -8.11 2.83 6.45
N LEU A 43 -6.91 2.78 5.90
CA LEU A 43 -5.73 2.19 6.52
C LEU A 43 -4.94 3.28 7.24
N LEU A 44 -4.65 3.04 8.50
CA LEU A 44 -3.88 3.92 9.37
C LEU A 44 -2.58 3.26 9.80
N VAL A 45 -1.54 4.05 9.97
CA VAL A 45 -0.24 3.64 10.50
C VAL A 45 0.21 4.60 11.61
N PRO A 46 1.12 4.20 12.50
CA PRO A 46 1.73 5.14 13.43
C PRO A 46 2.44 6.26 12.69
N ALA A 47 2.32 7.50 13.15
CA ALA A 47 2.98 8.67 12.56
C ALA A 47 4.51 8.46 12.41
N SER A 48 5.14 7.76 13.36
CA SER A 48 6.57 7.41 13.31
C SER A 48 6.96 6.50 12.15
N GLN A 49 6.01 5.79 11.55
CA GLN A 49 6.21 4.86 10.43
C GLN A 49 5.58 5.38 9.13
N LEU A 50 5.06 6.61 9.11
CA LEU A 50 4.33 7.17 7.97
C LEU A 50 5.17 7.19 6.68
N ASP A 51 6.39 7.71 6.75
CA ASP A 51 7.31 7.74 5.60
C ASP A 51 7.65 6.34 5.09
N ARG A 52 7.86 5.40 6.01
CA ARG A 52 8.16 4.01 5.66
C ARG A 52 6.96 3.35 4.99
N ALA A 53 5.75 3.52 5.54
CA ALA A 53 4.52 3.01 4.97
C ALA A 53 4.28 3.57 3.56
N ARG A 54 4.47 4.88 3.36
CA ARG A 54 4.35 5.52 2.04
C ARG A 54 5.32 4.98 1.01
N LYS A 55 6.58 4.72 1.39
CA LYS A 55 7.57 4.11 0.49
C LYS A 55 7.17 2.69 0.09
N LEU A 56 6.71 1.90 1.05
CA LEU A 56 6.28 0.52 0.81
C LEU A 56 5.02 0.44 -0.07
N LEU A 57 4.06 1.35 0.12
CA LEU A 57 2.86 1.45 -0.69
C LEU A 57 3.17 1.88 -2.14
N GLN A 58 4.11 2.81 -2.32
CA GLN A 58 4.60 3.17 -3.66
C GLN A 58 5.30 1.97 -4.34
N ALA A 59 6.11 1.22 -3.59
CA ALA A 59 6.74 0.01 -4.12
C ALA A 59 5.71 -1.06 -4.53
N LEU A 60 4.60 -1.20 -3.79
CA LEU A 60 3.50 -2.10 -4.14
C LEU A 60 2.84 -1.70 -5.48
N LEU A 61 2.61 -0.40 -5.68
CA LEU A 61 2.03 0.13 -6.93
C LEU A 61 3.00 0.03 -8.12
N THR A 62 4.31 0.21 -7.87
CA THR A 62 5.34 0.05 -8.91
C THR A 62 5.57 -1.42 -9.27
N ALA A 63 5.53 -2.33 -8.29
CA ALA A 63 5.71 -3.76 -8.53
C ALA A 63 4.56 -4.38 -9.34
N ASP A 64 3.37 -3.78 -9.29
CA ASP A 64 2.24 -4.14 -10.15
C ASP A 64 2.47 -3.72 -11.62
N TRP A 65 3.32 -2.71 -11.86
CA TRP A 65 3.68 -2.22 -13.20
C TRP A 65 4.96 -2.84 -13.76
N ASP A 66 5.90 -3.28 -12.91
CA ASP A 66 7.19 -3.89 -13.29
C ASP A 66 7.07 -5.39 -13.65
N GLY A 67 6.00 -5.73 -14.39
CA GLY A 67 5.79 -7.05 -14.99
C GLY A 67 6.07 -7.08 -16.49
N GLY A 68 6.62 -6.01 -17.07
CA GLY A 68 6.65 -5.87 -18.52
C GLY A 68 7.70 -4.93 -19.07
N GLU A 69 8.96 -4.99 -18.64
CA GLU A 69 10.03 -4.32 -19.41
C GLU A 69 11.45 -4.81 -19.06
N THR A 70 11.77 -6.08 -19.27
CA THR A 70 13.17 -6.47 -19.60
C THR A 70 13.21 -7.72 -20.48
N GLY A 71 13.93 -7.64 -21.62
CA GLY A 71 14.51 -8.82 -22.28
C GLY A 71 13.99 -9.19 -23.68
N GLY A 72 14.04 -8.26 -24.63
CA GLY A 72 14.00 -8.57 -26.06
C GLY A 72 15.16 -7.86 -26.75
N GLU A 73 16.38 -8.37 -26.54
CA GLU A 73 17.60 -7.86 -27.17
C GLU A 73 17.45 -7.82 -28.69
N ALA A 74 17.88 -6.70 -29.26
CA ALA A 74 17.83 -6.40 -30.67
C ALA A 74 18.54 -7.49 -31.50
N GLU A 75 17.77 -8.07 -32.42
CA GLU A 75 18.28 -8.90 -33.51
C GLU A 75 19.19 -8.02 -34.39
N GLN A 76 20.49 -8.30 -34.35
CA GLN A 76 21.47 -7.75 -35.28
C GLN A 76 21.47 -8.66 -36.52
N GLU A 77 20.97 -8.14 -37.64
CA GLU A 77 21.28 -8.63 -38.99
C GLU A 77 21.66 -7.45 -39.89
#